data_AF-A0A7K2A627-F1
#
_entry.id   AF-A0A7K2A627-F1
#
_cell.length_a   1.000
_cell.length_b   1.000
_cell.length_c   1.000
_cell.angle_alpha   90.00
_cell.angle_beta   90.00
_cell.angle_gamma   90.00
#
_symmetry.space_group_name_H-M   'P 1'
#
loop_
_entity.id
_entity.type
_entity.pdbx_description
1 polymer ?
#
loop_
_entity_poly.entity_id
_entity_poly.type
_entity_poly.pdbx_seq_one_letter_code
_entity_poly.pdbx_strand_id
1 'polypeptide(L)'
;MIEHDPERSRASTMWGVGAVALGTSLIGTIGTAAALGPDSMNPVATGAWRGLIGASGLLVLSTLRGQAPWRYRLPVRWVVLGGLGVAVSQLLFFEAMARTGVAVGTLVAIGIGPLAAGLIDWLAYRQLPDGRWLAGML
;
A
#
# COMPACT_ATOMS: atom_id res chain seq x y z
N MET A 1 -20.45 4.82 32.78
CA MET A 1 -21.06 3.63 32.15
C MET A 1 -21.44 4.05 30.74
N ILE A 2 -20.54 3.83 29.76
CA ILE A 2 -20.79 4.18 28.35
C ILE A 2 -21.51 2.97 27.75
N GLU A 3 -22.76 3.15 27.37
CA GLU A 3 -23.57 2.15 26.69
C GLU A 3 -22.85 1.72 25.41
N HIS A 4 -22.35 0.48 25.38
CA HIS A 4 -21.66 -0.07 24.21
C HIS A 4 -22.73 -0.64 23.27
N ASP A 5 -23.26 0.20 22.39
CA ASP A 5 -24.31 -0.17 21.44
C ASP A 5 -23.77 -1.18 20.39
N PRO A 6 -24.18 -2.47 20.45
CA PRO A 6 -23.65 -3.52 19.59
C PRO A 6 -24.08 -3.37 18.11
N GLU A 7 -25.19 -2.69 17.82
CA GLU A 7 -25.67 -2.42 16.47
C GLU A 7 -24.73 -1.44 15.74
N ARG A 8 -24.29 -0.39 16.44
CA ARG A 8 -23.34 0.61 15.91
C ARG A 8 -21.97 -0.01 15.63
N SER A 9 -21.53 -0.95 16.47
CA SER A 9 -20.28 -1.70 16.29
C SER A 9 -20.33 -2.62 15.07
N ARG A 10 -21.43 -3.36 14.89
CA ARG A 10 -21.66 -4.20 13.69
C ARG A 10 -21.69 -3.38 12.41
N ALA A 11 -22.43 -2.27 12.39
CA ALA A 11 -22.47 -1.39 11.23
C ALA A 11 -21.06 -0.88 10.87
N SER A 12 -20.28 -0.39 11.85
CA SER A 12 -18.92 0.08 11.61
C SER A 12 -17.98 -1.01 11.06
N THR A 13 -18.15 -2.24 11.56
CA THR A 13 -17.37 -3.41 11.10
C THR A 13 -17.73 -3.75 9.66
N MET A 14 -19.02 -3.77 9.33
CA MET A 14 -19.48 -4.02 7.95
C MET A 14 -19.01 -2.96 6.97
N TRP A 15 -19.00 -1.68 7.36
CA TRP A 15 -18.42 -0.59 6.56
C TRP A 15 -16.92 -0.81 6.33
N GLY A 16 -16.19 -1.22 7.37
CA GLY A 16 -14.78 -1.56 7.27
C GLY A 16 -14.52 -2.72 6.30
N VAL A 17 -15.27 -3.82 6.43
CA VAL A 17 -15.18 -4.98 5.53
C VAL A 17 -15.48 -4.57 4.08
N GLY A 18 -16.54 -3.79 3.86
CA GLY A 18 -16.89 -3.28 2.54
C GLY A 18 -15.78 -2.41 1.94
N ALA A 19 -15.18 -1.52 2.73
CA ALA A 19 -14.07 -0.68 2.29
C ALA A 19 -12.83 -1.49 1.91
N VAL A 20 -12.48 -2.51 2.70
CA VAL A 20 -11.34 -3.41 2.41
C VAL A 20 -11.61 -4.23 1.14
N ALA A 21 -12.81 -4.78 0.99
CA ALA A 21 -13.19 -5.56 -0.19
C ALA A 21 -13.14 -4.72 -1.47
N LEU A 22 -13.68 -3.49 -1.43
CA LEU A 22 -13.60 -2.54 -2.54
C LEU A 22 -12.15 -2.15 -2.83
N GLY A 23 -11.36 -1.83 -1.80
CA GLY A 23 -9.95 -1.49 -1.96
C GLY A 23 -9.15 -2.61 -2.61
N THR A 24 -9.36 -3.84 -2.17
CA THR A 24 -8.65 -5.03 -2.70
C THR A 24 -9.08 -5.33 -4.13
N SER A 25 -10.36 -5.15 -4.45
CA SER A 25 -10.87 -5.28 -5.82
C SER A 25 -10.23 -4.25 -6.76
N LEU A 26 -10.15 -2.99 -6.33
CA LEU A 26 -9.50 -1.91 -7.09
C LEU A 26 -7.99 -2.13 -7.24
N ILE A 27 -7.33 -2.73 -6.26
CA ILE A 27 -5.91 -3.08 -6.37
C ILE A 27 -5.72 -4.23 -7.37
N GLY A 28 -6.60 -5.24 -7.36
CA GLY A 28 -6.54 -6.37 -8.28
C GLY A 28 -6.63 -5.96 -9.76
N THR A 29 -7.39 -4.91 -10.09
CA THR A 29 -7.53 -4.44 -11.48
C THR A 29 -6.27 -3.80 -12.05
N ILE A 30 -5.33 -3.36 -11.21
CA ILE A 30 -4.05 -2.76 -11.65
C ILE A 30 -3.26 -3.76 -12.50
N GLY A 31 -3.14 -5.00 -12.01
CA GLY A 31 -2.39 -6.04 -12.68
C GLY A 31 -2.98 -6.39 -14.04
N THR A 32 -4.31 -6.54 -14.09
CA THR A 32 -5.03 -6.80 -15.35
C THR A 32 -4.89 -5.64 -16.32
N ALA A 33 -5.00 -4.39 -15.85
CA ALA A 33 -4.79 -3.22 -16.68
C ALA A 33 -3.36 -3.12 -17.21
N ALA A 34 -2.36 -3.55 -16.42
CA ALA A 34 -0.97 -3.61 -16.85
C ALA A 34 -0.75 -4.70 -17.93
N ALA A 35 -1.41 -5.85 -17.82
CA ALA A 35 -1.32 -6.94 -18.79
C ALA A 35 -2.05 -6.65 -20.12
N LEU A 36 -3.14 -5.88 -20.08
CA LEU A 36 -3.92 -5.50 -21.26
C LEU A 36 -3.43 -4.20 -21.92
N GLY A 37 -2.45 -3.52 -21.32
CA GLY A 37 -1.87 -2.29 -21.84
C GLY A 37 -1.05 -2.52 -23.11
N PRO A 38 -0.82 -1.48 -23.94
CA PRO A 38 0.03 -1.60 -25.13
C PRO A 38 1.45 -2.03 -24.79
N ASP A 39 2.00 -3.01 -25.52
CA ASP A 39 3.37 -3.52 -25.31
C ASP A 39 4.47 -2.45 -25.43
N SER A 40 4.16 -1.32 -26.08
CA SER A 40 5.06 -0.17 -26.25
C SER A 40 5.10 0.79 -25.05
N MET A 41 4.25 0.61 -24.03
CA MET A 41 4.27 1.45 -22.84
C MET A 41 5.40 1.06 -21.90
N ASN A 42 6.29 2.01 -21.60
CA ASN A 42 7.36 1.81 -20.62
C ASN A 42 6.77 1.58 -19.20
N PRO A 43 7.00 0.41 -18.57
CA PRO A 43 6.45 0.08 -17.25
C PRO A 43 6.83 1.06 -16.15
N VAL A 44 8.06 1.56 -16.19
CA VAL A 44 8.59 2.56 -15.25
C VAL A 44 7.84 3.89 -15.42
N ALA A 45 7.55 4.29 -16.66
CA ALA A 45 6.78 5.50 -16.93
C ALA A 45 5.33 5.38 -16.43
N THR A 46 4.70 4.21 -16.61
CA THR A 46 3.36 3.93 -16.09
C THR A 46 3.31 4.00 -14.57
N GLY A 47 4.29 3.41 -13.89
CA GLY A 47 4.44 3.49 -12.43
C GLY A 47 4.63 4.94 -11.94
N ALA A 48 5.47 5.71 -12.65
CA ALA A 48 5.74 7.11 -12.34
C ALA A 48 4.49 7.99 -12.49
N TRP A 49 3.78 7.89 -13.62
CA TRP A 49 2.55 8.65 -13.87
C TRP A 49 1.47 8.33 -12.85
N ARG A 50 1.28 7.05 -12.52
CA ARG A 50 0.33 6.63 -11.49
C ARG A 50 0.68 7.22 -10.13
N GLY A 51 1.96 7.20 -9.75
CA GLY A 51 2.44 7.81 -8.51
C GLY A 51 2.19 9.32 -8.48
N LEU A 52 2.50 10.02 -9.56
CA LEU A 52 2.29 11.47 -9.70
C LEU A 52 0.81 11.85 -9.61
N ILE A 53 -0.07 11.14 -10.31
CA ILE A 53 -1.53 11.39 -10.29
C ILE A 53 -2.08 11.11 -8.89
N GLY A 54 -1.69 10.00 -8.26
CA GLY A 54 -2.13 9.68 -6.90
C GLY A 54 -1.66 10.69 -5.86
N ALA A 55 -0.37 11.06 -5.90
CA ALA A 55 0.22 12.02 -4.97
C ALA A 55 -0.39 13.43 -5.13
N SER A 56 -0.55 13.90 -6.37
CA SER A 56 -1.17 15.20 -6.65
C SER A 56 -2.64 15.23 -6.24
N GLY A 57 -3.41 14.18 -6.53
CA GLY A 57 -4.81 14.06 -6.10
C GLY A 57 -4.95 14.06 -4.58
N LEU A 58 -4.11 13.31 -3.87
CA LEU A 58 -4.07 13.31 -2.40
C LEU A 58 -3.68 14.68 -1.84
N LEU A 59 -2.69 15.35 -2.45
CA LEU A 59 -2.28 16.69 -2.03
C LEU A 59 -3.43 17.69 -2.20
N VAL A 60 -4.11 17.69 -3.35
CA VAL A 60 -5.28 18.55 -3.59
C VAL A 60 -6.37 18.26 -2.55
N LEU A 61 -6.75 16.99 -2.35
CA LEU A 61 -7.78 16.63 -1.39
C LEU A 61 -7.42 17.02 0.06
N SER A 62 -6.16 16.80 0.46
CA SER A 62 -5.62 17.20 1.75
C SER A 62 -5.72 18.72 1.95
N THR A 63 -5.37 19.50 0.92
CA THR A 63 -5.45 20.97 0.97
C THR A 63 -6.90 21.47 1.05
N LEU A 64 -7.82 20.89 0.27
CA LEU A 64 -9.24 21.22 0.28
C LEU A 64 -9.90 20.90 1.62
N ARG A 65 -9.45 19.85 2.31
CA ARG A 65 -9.89 19.48 3.67
C ARG A 65 -9.21 20.28 4.78
N GLY A 66 -8.38 21.27 4.44
CA GLY A 66 -7.63 22.07 5.41
C GLY A 66 -6.53 21.31 6.16
N GLN A 67 -6.20 20.09 5.74
CA GLN A 67 -5.17 19.23 6.32
C GLN A 67 -3.86 19.32 5.53
N ALA A 68 -3.57 20.49 4.96
CA ALA A 68 -2.43 20.66 4.09
C ALA A 68 -1.11 20.33 4.83
N PRO A 69 -0.17 19.62 4.19
CA PRO A 69 1.03 19.11 4.85
C PRO A 69 1.92 20.20 5.45
N TRP A 70 1.90 21.41 4.87
CA TRP A 70 2.64 22.58 5.39
C TRP A 70 2.08 23.15 6.70
N ARG A 71 0.89 22.74 7.15
CA ARG A 71 0.37 23.10 8.48
C ARG A 71 0.99 22.29 9.61
N TYR A 72 1.69 21.20 9.29
CA TYR A 72 2.28 20.30 10.27
C TYR A 72 3.81 20.42 10.24
N ARG A 73 4.44 20.30 11.40
CA ARG A 73 5.90 20.13 11.49
C ARG A 73 6.25 18.69 11.17
N LEU A 74 6.39 18.42 9.87
CA LEU A 74 6.74 17.10 9.39
C LEU A 74 8.26 16.87 9.50
N PRO A 75 8.71 15.71 10.01
CA PRO A 75 10.12 15.37 10.00
C PRO A 75 10.56 15.05 8.56
N VAL A 76 11.09 16.05 7.86
CA VAL A 76 11.45 15.99 6.42
C VAL A 76 12.25 14.73 6.09
N ARG A 77 13.20 14.34 6.94
CA ARG A 77 13.99 13.10 6.74
C ARG A 77 13.13 11.85 6.55
N TRP A 78 12.09 11.69 7.36
CA TRP A 78 11.23 10.51 7.35
C TRP A 78 10.20 10.58 6.22
N VAL A 79 9.72 11.79 5.91
CA VAL A 79 8.83 12.02 4.76
C VAL A 79 9.56 11.72 3.46
N VAL A 80 10.79 12.19 3.29
CA VAL A 80 11.61 11.92 2.11
C VAL A 80 11.94 10.43 2.02
N LEU A 81 12.35 9.81 3.13
CA LEU A 81 12.65 8.37 3.13
C LEU A 81 11.42 7.52 2.78
N GLY A 82 10.26 7.80 3.39
CA GLY A 82 9.01 7.11 3.11
C GLY A 82 8.54 7.35 1.68
N GLY A 83 8.57 8.59 1.21
CA GLY A 83 8.20 8.97 -0.16
C GLY A 83 9.10 8.32 -1.21
N LEU A 84 10.41 8.29 -0.98
CA LEU A 84 11.35 7.60 -1.85
C LEU A 84 11.10 6.09 -1.85
N GLY A 85 10.85 5.50 -0.69
CA GLY A 85 10.49 4.07 -0.59
C GLY A 85 9.23 3.73 -1.39
N VAL A 86 8.19 4.56 -1.31
CA VAL A 86 6.97 4.40 -2.10
C VAL A 86 7.23 4.59 -3.59
N ALA A 87 8.03 5.59 -3.98
CA ALA A 87 8.35 5.81 -5.39
C ALA A 87 9.11 4.59 -5.97
N VAL A 88 10.14 4.12 -5.27
CA VAL A 88 10.93 2.97 -5.69
C VAL A 88 10.07 1.71 -5.75
N SER A 89 9.22 1.44 -4.75
CA SER A 89 8.36 0.26 -4.75
C SER A 89 7.39 0.27 -5.93
N GLN A 90 6.79 1.43 -6.25
CA GLN A 90 5.88 1.59 -7.38
C GLN A 90 6.57 1.29 -8.72
N LEU A 91 7.79 1.82 -8.93
CA LEU A 91 8.53 1.59 -10.17
C LEU A 91 8.97 0.14 -10.32
N LEU A 92 9.54 -0.44 -9.24
CA LEU A 92 9.99 -1.83 -9.24
C LEU A 92 8.84 -2.81 -9.40
N PHE A 93 7.64 -2.50 -8.89
CA PHE A 93 6.47 -3.35 -9.04
C PHE A 93 6.06 -3.49 -10.51
N PHE A 94 5.96 -2.38 -11.25
CA PHE A 94 5.62 -2.42 -12.67
C PHE A 94 6.72 -3.07 -13.51
N GLU A 95 7.99 -2.80 -13.18
CA GLU A 95 9.12 -3.45 -13.85
C GLU A 95 9.14 -4.97 -13.60
N ALA A 96 8.87 -5.41 -12.37
CA ALA A 96 8.77 -6.83 -12.04
C ALA A 96 7.62 -7.50 -12.80
N MET A 97 6.43 -6.88 -12.83
CA MET A 97 5.30 -7.39 -13.61
C MET A 97 5.61 -7.52 -15.09
N ALA A 98 6.35 -6.56 -15.67
CA ALA A 98 6.75 -6.61 -17.07
C ALA A 98 7.75 -7.74 -17.36
N ARG A 99 8.64 -8.06 -16.41
CA ARG A 99 9.68 -9.09 -16.58
C ARG A 99 9.21 -10.52 -16.26
N THR A 100 8.41 -10.69 -15.21
CA THR A 100 8.02 -12.02 -14.69
C THR A 100 6.55 -12.35 -14.91
N GLY A 101 5.78 -11.41 -15.44
CA GLY A 101 4.32 -11.49 -15.53
C GLY A 101 3.62 -11.05 -14.25
N VAL A 102 2.37 -10.63 -14.41
CA VAL A 102 1.55 -10.03 -13.36
C VAL A 102 1.27 -10.98 -12.20
N ALA A 103 0.99 -12.25 -12.48
CA ALA A 103 0.66 -13.24 -11.45
C ALA A 103 1.83 -13.48 -10.49
N VAL A 104 3.01 -13.77 -11.03
CA VAL A 104 4.23 -14.01 -10.23
C VAL A 104 4.67 -12.72 -9.52
N GLY A 105 4.66 -11.59 -10.22
CA GLY A 105 5.03 -10.29 -9.63
C GLY A 105 4.15 -9.90 -8.44
N THR A 106 2.83 -10.13 -8.55
CA THR A 106 1.88 -9.81 -7.48
C THR A 106 2.03 -10.76 -6.29
N LEU A 107 2.18 -12.07 -6.54
CA LEU A 107 2.35 -13.06 -5.47
C LEU A 107 3.62 -12.81 -4.66
N VAL A 108 4.73 -12.51 -5.33
CA VAL A 108 6.00 -12.16 -4.67
C VAL A 108 5.87 -10.84 -3.90
N ALA A 109 5.23 -9.81 -4.49
CA ALA A 109 5.03 -8.53 -3.83
C ALA A 109 4.20 -8.63 -2.55
N ILE A 110 3.13 -9.42 -2.56
CA ILE A 110 2.29 -9.65 -1.37
C ILE A 110 3.02 -10.54 -0.35
N GLY A 111 3.65 -11.62 -0.81
CA GLY A 111 4.30 -12.60 0.07
C GLY A 111 5.52 -12.08 0.82
N ILE A 112 6.25 -11.11 0.23
CA ILE A 112 7.40 -10.48 0.91
C ILE A 112 6.97 -9.53 2.03
N GLY A 113 5.74 -9.00 1.98
CA GLY A 113 5.24 -8.01 2.95
C GLY A 113 5.46 -8.42 4.42
N PRO A 114 4.93 -9.58 4.86
CA PRO A 114 5.14 -10.01 6.23
C PRO A 114 6.59 -10.46 6.51
N LEU A 115 7.34 -10.99 5.53
CA LEU A 115 8.77 -11.34 5.72
C LEU A 115 9.60 -10.08 6.04
N ALA A 116 9.37 -9.03 5.27
CA ALA A 116 10.02 -7.74 5.47
C ALA A 116 9.58 -7.11 6.80
N ALA A 117 8.30 -7.19 7.16
CA ALA A 117 7.80 -6.70 8.44
C ALA A 117 8.49 -7.40 9.63
N GLY A 118 8.60 -8.74 9.60
CA GLY A 118 9.30 -9.50 10.64
C GLY A 118 10.79 -9.20 10.70
N LEU A 119 11.44 -8.99 9.56
CA LEU A 119 12.86 -8.61 9.52
C LEU A 119 13.08 -7.22 10.11
N ILE A 120 12.22 -6.25 9.79
CA ILE A 120 12.28 -4.90 10.34
C ILE A 120 12.03 -4.93 11.86
N ASP A 121 11.04 -5.70 12.31
CA ASP A 121 10.71 -5.83 13.72
C ASP A 121 11.85 -6.47 14.52
N TRP A 122 12.46 -7.51 13.96
CA TRP A 122 13.67 -8.12 14.51
C TRP A 122 14.85 -7.14 14.55
N LEU A 123 15.07 -6.34 13.50
CA LEU A 123 16.18 -5.39 13.46
C LEU A 123 15.97 -4.19 14.41
N ALA A 124 14.73 -3.72 14.56
CA ALA A 124 14.38 -2.56 15.37
C ALA A 124 14.25 -2.89 16.86
N TYR A 125 13.67 -4.05 17.20
CA TYR A 125 13.33 -4.42 18.58
C TYR A 125 14.06 -5.66 19.09
N ARG A 126 14.81 -6.38 18.24
CA ARG A 126 15.52 -7.64 18.57
C ARG A 126 14.63 -8.73 19.17
N GLN A 127 13.32 -8.62 18.99
CA GLN A 127 12.37 -9.66 19.37
C GLN A 127 12.15 -10.57 18.15
N LEU A 128 12.33 -11.88 18.33
CA LEU A 128 11.93 -12.81 17.28
C LEU A 128 10.40 -12.84 17.23
N PRO A 129 9.80 -12.80 16.02
CA PRO A 129 8.37 -12.96 15.88
C PRO A 129 7.91 -14.29 16.51
N ASP A 130 6.88 -14.22 17.34
CA ASP A 130 6.37 -15.37 18.08
C ASP A 130 5.87 -16.48 17.13
N GLY A 131 5.86 -17.75 17.54
CA GLY A 131 5.50 -18.87 16.66
C GLY A 131 4.09 -18.77 16.07
N ARG A 132 3.19 -18.06 16.76
CA ARG A 132 1.82 -17.74 16.31
C ARG A 132 1.80 -16.69 15.20
N TRP A 133 2.79 -15.80 15.14
CA TRP A 133 2.95 -14.81 14.09
C TRP A 133 3.45 -15.46 12.80
N LEU A 134 4.40 -16.40 12.90
CA LEU A 134 4.84 -17.22 11.76
C LEU A 134 3.71 -18.13 11.23
N ALA A 135 2.88 -18.68 12.12
CA ALA A 135 1.73 -19.51 11.73
C ALA A 135 0.60 -18.73 11.04
N GLY A 136 0.42 -17.43 11.36
CA GLY A 136 -0.53 -16.58 10.66
C GLY A 136 -0.03 -16.06 9.30
N MET A 137 1.24 -16.30 9.01
CA MET A 137 1.93 -15.85 7.81
C MET A 137 2.08 -16.95 6.74
N LEU A 138 2.13 -18.21 7.18
CA LEU A 138 2.09 -19.43 6.35
C LEU A 138 0.66 -19.72 5.85
#